data_AF-A0A1W6BVJ0-F1
#
_entry.id   AF-A0A1W6BVJ0-F1
#
_cell.length_a   1.000
_cell.length_b   1.000
_cell.length_c   1.000
_cell.angle_alpha   90.00
_cell.angle_beta   90.00
_cell.angle_gamma   90.00
#
_symmetry.space_group_name_H-M   'P 1'
#
loop_
_entity.id
_entity.type
_entity.pdbx_description
1 polymer ?
#
loop_
_entity_poly.entity_id
_entity_poly.type
_entity_poly.pdbx_seq_one_letter_code
_entity_poly.pdbx_strand_id
1 'polypeptide(L)'
;MKEKINELKDYAKLAQASYFYFDLESYILQENETIITLNELVSLSYNGKIVGKKEKVGQEYSFIGKGELNGEFGEIQAQNFAKRYTIKFHQPNTTSGFSATLFYDKQKDKFIIGFRGTK
;
A
#
# COMPACT_ATOMS: atom_id res chain seq x y z
N MET A 1 11.32 -9.37 15.00
CA MET A 1 10.94 -8.09 14.35
C MET A 1 10.67 -8.27 12.86
N LYS A 2 11.60 -8.87 12.09
CA LYS A 2 11.42 -9.17 10.66
C LYS A 2 10.17 -10.00 10.32
N GLU A 3 9.86 -11.03 11.10
CA GLU A 3 8.66 -11.87 10.90
C GLU A 3 7.36 -11.06 11.01
N LYS A 4 7.21 -10.23 12.05
CA LYS A 4 6.05 -9.35 12.21
C LYS A 4 5.91 -8.34 11.07
N ILE A 5 7.04 -7.83 10.55
CA ILE A 5 7.03 -6.94 9.37
C ILE A 5 6.56 -7.71 8.12
N ASN A 6 7.00 -8.96 7.95
CA ASN A 6 6.54 -9.80 6.83
C ASN A 6 5.05 -10.15 6.92
N GLU A 7 4.53 -10.44 8.12
CA GLU A 7 3.09 -10.63 8.32
C GLU A 7 2.30 -9.38 7.95
N LEU A 8 2.73 -8.20 8.45
CA LEU A 8 2.11 -6.93 8.09
C LEU A 8 2.20 -6.62 6.60
N LYS A 9 3.32 -6.99 5.94
CA LYS A 9 3.47 -6.89 4.49
C LYS A 9 2.46 -7.78 3.76
N ASP A 10 2.27 -9.01 4.22
CA ASP A 10 1.31 -9.94 3.62
C ASP A 10 -0.14 -9.48 3.84
N TYR A 11 -0.45 -8.95 5.01
CA TYR A 11 -1.72 -8.30 5.30
C TYR A 11 -1.96 -7.05 4.46
N ALA A 12 -0.93 -6.21 4.26
CA ALA A 12 -1.01 -5.05 3.39
C ALA A 12 -1.25 -5.44 1.93
N LYS A 13 -0.61 -6.50 1.44
CA LYS A 13 -0.88 -7.07 0.11
C LYS A 13 -2.31 -7.61 -0.01
N LEU A 14 -2.82 -8.28 1.01
CA LEU A 14 -4.21 -8.78 1.06
C LEU A 14 -5.22 -7.63 1.09
N ALA A 15 -4.99 -6.62 1.92
CA ALA A 15 -5.79 -5.39 1.97
C ALA A 15 -5.77 -4.64 0.63
N GLN A 16 -4.60 -4.60 -0.03
CA GLN A 16 -4.43 -4.03 -1.37
C GLN A 16 -5.24 -4.81 -2.42
N ALA A 17 -5.14 -6.15 -2.43
CA ALA A 17 -5.90 -7.01 -3.34
C ALA A 17 -7.41 -6.83 -3.18
N SER A 18 -7.88 -6.52 -1.97
CA SER A 18 -9.30 -6.23 -1.71
C SER A 18 -9.80 -4.84 -2.10
N TYR A 19 -8.94 -3.82 -2.19
CA TYR A 19 -9.46 -2.44 -2.17
C TYR A 19 -8.67 -1.33 -2.88
N PHE A 20 -7.47 -1.55 -3.44
CA PHE A 20 -6.61 -0.47 -3.97
C PHE A 20 -5.98 0.49 -2.93
N TYR A 21 -4.75 0.90 -3.26
CA TYR A 21 -3.95 2.07 -2.88
C TYR A 21 -4.45 3.03 -1.84
N PHE A 22 -3.91 2.94 -0.63
CA PHE A 22 -4.46 3.70 0.47
C PHE A 22 -3.76 5.00 0.85
N ASP A 23 -2.46 5.24 0.63
CA ASP A 23 -1.86 6.56 0.99
C ASP A 23 -1.26 7.35 -0.19
N LEU A 24 -1.29 6.81 -1.40
CA LEU A 24 -0.70 7.43 -2.60
C LEU A 24 -1.70 7.63 -3.75
N GLU A 25 -3.00 7.58 -3.46
CA GLU A 25 -4.12 7.73 -4.43
C GLU A 25 -4.05 9.04 -5.24
N SER A 26 -3.26 10.02 -4.78
CA SER A 26 -3.00 11.30 -5.47
C SER A 26 -1.54 11.53 -5.86
N TYR A 27 -0.66 10.55 -5.62
CA TYR A 27 0.75 10.68 -5.92
C TYR A 27 1.04 10.07 -7.29
N ILE A 28 1.85 10.79 -8.04
CA ILE A 28 2.31 10.42 -9.36
C ILE A 28 3.84 10.31 -9.34
N LEU A 29 4.37 9.46 -10.21
CA LEU A 29 5.79 9.49 -10.53
C LEU A 29 6.15 10.82 -11.17
N GLN A 30 7.26 11.42 -10.74
CA GLN A 30 7.74 12.67 -11.34
C GLN A 30 8.09 12.52 -12.82
N GLU A 31 8.58 11.34 -13.23
CA GLU A 31 9.13 11.13 -14.57
C GLU A 31 8.08 11.02 -15.68
N ASN A 32 6.91 10.47 -15.37
CA ASN A 32 5.90 10.15 -16.38
C ASN A 32 4.45 10.32 -15.89
N GLU A 33 4.27 10.90 -14.70
CA GLU A 33 2.97 11.21 -14.11
C GLU A 33 2.07 9.98 -13.88
N THR A 34 2.65 8.77 -13.87
CA THR A 34 1.91 7.54 -13.59
C THR A 34 1.42 7.57 -12.15
N ILE A 35 0.12 7.32 -11.97
CA ILE A 35 -0.49 7.18 -10.64
C ILE A 35 0.16 6.01 -9.91
N ILE A 36 0.61 6.25 -8.69
CA ILE A 36 1.32 5.24 -7.92
C ILE A 36 0.40 4.13 -7.43
N THR A 37 0.85 2.90 -7.66
CA THR A 37 0.23 1.68 -7.18
C THR A 37 1.21 0.94 -6.21
N LEU A 38 0.91 -0.28 -5.72
CA LEU A 38 1.60 -0.98 -4.61
C LEU A 38 2.78 -1.62 -5.27
N ASN A 39 2.56 -2.13 -6.49
CA ASN A 39 3.60 -2.61 -7.35
C ASN A 39 4.69 -1.54 -7.44
N GLU A 40 4.36 -0.29 -7.72
CA GLU A 40 5.34 0.80 -7.74
C GLU A 40 5.93 1.06 -6.34
N LEU A 41 5.13 1.03 -5.28
CA LEU A 41 5.60 1.24 -3.90
C LEU A 41 6.57 0.17 -3.36
N VAL A 42 6.32 -1.10 -3.68
CA VAL A 42 6.98 -2.26 -3.04
C VAL A 42 7.80 -3.08 -4.01
N SER A 43 7.89 -2.65 -5.28
CA SER A 43 8.82 -3.22 -6.24
C SER A 43 10.14 -2.47 -6.21
N LEU A 44 11.21 -3.25 -6.17
CA LEU A 44 12.57 -2.74 -6.33
C LEU A 44 12.80 -2.11 -7.71
N SER A 45 11.97 -2.40 -8.73
CA SER A 45 12.06 -1.76 -10.05
C SER A 45 11.76 -0.25 -10.02
N TYR A 46 11.12 0.24 -8.96
CA TYR A 46 10.82 1.65 -8.75
C TYR A 46 11.66 2.26 -7.62
N ASN A 47 12.67 1.53 -7.13
CA ASN A 47 13.65 2.08 -6.19
C ASN A 47 14.35 3.32 -6.79
N GLY A 48 14.46 4.40 -6.02
CA GLY A 48 15.03 5.67 -6.49
C GLY A 48 14.04 6.61 -7.18
N LYS A 49 12.79 6.18 -7.41
CA LYS A 49 11.81 7.00 -8.12
C LYS A 49 11.15 8.01 -7.19
N ILE A 50 11.06 9.26 -7.64
CA ILE A 50 10.44 10.34 -6.87
C ILE A 50 8.92 10.35 -7.09
N VAL A 51 8.19 10.45 -5.98
CA VAL A 51 6.73 10.55 -5.97
C VAL A 51 6.26 11.82 -5.32
N GLY A 52 5.17 12.36 -5.86
CA GLY A 52 4.58 13.59 -5.38
C GLY A 52 3.21 13.86 -5.96
N LYS A 53 2.57 14.94 -5.52
CA LYS A 53 1.25 15.35 -6.02
C LYS A 53 1.42 16.43 -7.07
N LYS A 54 0.42 16.61 -7.93
CA LYS A 54 0.28 17.85 -8.71
C LYS A 54 -0.72 18.76 -8.01
N GLU A 55 -0.29 19.97 -7.71
CA GLU A 55 -1.15 21.01 -7.14
C GLU A 55 -1.13 22.24 -8.03
N LYS A 56 -2.28 22.94 -8.09
CA LYS A 56 -2.40 24.16 -8.87
C LYS A 56 -1.80 25.32 -8.08
N VAL A 57 -0.78 25.97 -8.62
CA VAL A 57 -0.13 27.14 -8.05
C VAL A 57 -0.34 28.30 -9.03
N GLY A 58 -1.28 29.20 -8.70
CA GLY A 58 -1.69 30.26 -9.62
C GLY A 58 -2.45 29.72 -10.84
N GLN A 59 -1.93 29.98 -12.06
CA GLN A 59 -2.52 29.47 -13.31
C GLN A 59 -1.90 28.14 -13.78
N GLU A 60 -0.82 27.66 -13.14
CA GLU A 60 -0.06 26.50 -13.57
C GLU A 60 -0.15 25.34 -12.55
N TYR A 61 0.14 24.12 -13.01
CA TYR A 61 0.26 22.95 -12.14
C TYR A 61 1.73 22.72 -11.80
N SER A 62 2.05 22.67 -10.51
CA SER A 62 3.37 22.36 -10.01
C SER A 62 3.39 20.99 -9.34
N PHE A 63 4.49 20.26 -9.50
CA PHE A 63 4.72 19.02 -8.77
C PHE A 63 5.14 19.35 -7.33
N ILE A 64 4.29 18.96 -6.38
CA ILE A 64 4.49 19.12 -4.94
C ILE A 64 4.55 17.73 -4.32
N GLY A 65 5.76 17.18 -4.25
CA GLY A 65 6.03 16.02 -3.40
C GLY A 65 7.49 15.57 -3.44
N LYS A 66 7.90 14.97 -2.33
CA LYS A 66 9.29 14.93 -1.88
C LYS A 66 9.63 13.59 -1.21
N GLY A 67 9.15 12.48 -1.78
CA GLY A 67 9.43 11.13 -1.29
C GLY A 67 10.08 10.27 -2.37
N GLU A 68 11.11 9.52 -2.01
CA GLU A 68 11.73 8.51 -2.88
C GLU A 68 11.14 7.13 -2.56
N LEU A 69 10.72 6.41 -3.58
CA LEU A 69 10.33 5.02 -3.45
C LEU A 69 11.57 4.18 -3.24
N ASN A 70 11.56 3.32 -2.22
CA ASN A 70 12.65 2.40 -1.94
C ASN A 70 12.28 0.93 -2.19
N GLY A 71 11.06 0.66 -2.65
CA GLY A 71 10.58 -0.70 -2.93
C GLY A 71 10.46 -1.59 -1.68
N GLU A 72 10.64 -1.04 -0.47
CA GLU A 72 10.67 -1.82 0.76
C GLU A 72 9.46 -1.53 1.65
N PHE A 73 8.70 -2.58 1.97
CA PHE A 73 7.76 -2.54 3.08
C PHE A 73 8.54 -2.68 4.39
N GLY A 74 9.04 -1.55 4.89
CA GLY A 74 9.81 -1.45 6.11
C GLY A 74 8.96 -1.08 7.32
N GLU A 75 9.63 -0.64 8.38
CA GLU A 75 8.98 -0.29 9.65
C GLU A 75 7.97 0.86 9.51
N ILE A 76 8.27 1.88 8.72
CA ILE A 76 7.38 3.04 8.52
C ILE A 76 6.07 2.61 7.85
N GLN A 77 6.14 1.78 6.80
CA GLN A 77 4.95 1.24 6.12
C GLN A 77 4.12 0.36 7.06
N ALA A 78 4.78 -0.47 7.88
CA ALA A 78 4.13 -1.27 8.90
C ALA A 78 3.40 -0.41 9.95
N GLN A 79 4.02 0.67 10.42
CA GLN A 79 3.40 1.61 11.35
C GLN A 79 2.19 2.32 10.74
N ASN A 80 2.28 2.79 9.50
CA ASN A 80 1.16 3.44 8.80
C ASN A 80 0.00 2.47 8.56
N PHE A 81 0.29 1.23 8.16
CA PHE A 81 -0.71 0.17 8.05
C PHE A 81 -1.44 -0.07 9.38
N ALA A 82 -0.70 -0.21 10.49
CA ALA A 82 -1.28 -0.42 11.82
C ALA A 82 -2.08 0.80 12.33
N LYS A 83 -1.69 2.02 11.94
CA LYS A 83 -2.45 3.24 12.24
C LYS A 83 -3.81 3.28 11.54
N ARG A 84 -3.94 2.68 10.36
CA ARG A 84 -5.18 2.74 9.56
C ARG A 84 -6.05 1.51 9.65
N TYR A 85 -5.49 0.31 9.63
CA TYR A 85 -6.29 -0.93 9.71
C TYR A 85 -6.21 -1.60 11.06
N THR A 86 -7.29 -2.29 11.37
CA THR A 86 -7.31 -3.34 12.38
C THR A 86 -7.60 -4.65 11.69
N ILE A 87 -6.76 -5.65 11.91
CA ILE A 87 -7.03 -7.01 11.45
C ILE A 87 -8.07 -7.60 12.38
N LYS A 88 -9.21 -8.00 11.84
CA LYS A 88 -10.32 -8.59 12.59
C LYS A 88 -10.27 -10.11 12.54
N PHE A 89 -9.86 -10.65 11.40
CA PHE A 89 -9.70 -12.08 11.20
C PHE A 89 -8.68 -12.33 10.10
N HIS A 90 -7.81 -13.33 10.28
CA HIS A 90 -6.91 -13.79 9.24
C HIS A 90 -7.02 -15.31 9.10
N GLN A 91 -7.26 -15.75 7.86
CA GLN A 91 -7.10 -17.12 7.43
C GLN A 91 -5.74 -17.25 6.71
N PRO A 92 -4.80 -18.02 7.29
CA PRO A 92 -3.53 -18.34 6.66
C PRO A 92 -3.68 -19.06 5.32
N ASN A 93 -2.55 -19.27 4.64
CA ASN A 93 -2.51 -20.05 3.40
C ASN A 93 -3.10 -21.44 3.63
N THR A 94 -4.12 -21.78 2.85
CA THR A 94 -4.82 -23.07 2.92
C THR A 94 -4.31 -24.04 1.86
N THR A 95 -4.55 -25.33 2.08
CA THR A 95 -4.30 -26.36 1.06
C THR A 95 -5.17 -26.20 -0.18
N SER A 96 -6.34 -25.54 -0.05
CA SER A 96 -7.22 -25.11 -1.13
C SER A 96 -6.69 -23.96 -1.99
N GLY A 97 -5.48 -23.46 -1.71
CA GLY A 97 -4.80 -22.53 -2.59
C GLY A 97 -5.21 -21.06 -2.42
N PHE A 98 -5.69 -20.67 -1.24
CA PHE A 98 -5.90 -19.25 -0.92
C PHE A 98 -5.64 -18.90 0.54
N SER A 99 -5.50 -17.60 0.78
CA SER A 99 -5.52 -16.95 2.09
C SER A 99 -6.54 -15.82 2.07
N ALA A 100 -7.09 -15.48 3.23
CA ALA A 100 -8.06 -14.40 3.34
C ALA A 100 -7.86 -13.58 4.62
N THR A 101 -8.17 -12.30 4.58
CA THR A 101 -8.13 -11.44 5.77
C THR A 101 -9.30 -10.48 5.76
N LEU A 102 -9.95 -10.35 6.91
CA LEU A 102 -10.93 -9.32 7.21
C LEU A 102 -10.23 -8.18 7.95
N PHE A 103 -10.29 -7.00 7.36
CA PHE A 103 -9.79 -5.75 7.91
C PHE A 103 -10.95 -4.84 8.30
N TYR A 104 -10.69 -3.97 9.26
CA TYR A 104 -11.50 -2.78 9.52
C TYR A 104 -10.64 -1.55 9.23
N ASP A 105 -11.08 -0.70 8.30
CA ASP A 105 -10.46 0.58 7.99
C ASP A 105 -11.00 1.64 8.96
N LYS A 106 -10.14 2.08 9.89
CA LYS A 106 -10.48 3.06 10.93
C LYS A 106 -10.79 4.44 10.37
N GLN A 107 -10.28 4.77 9.18
CA GLN A 107 -10.49 6.10 8.58
C GLN A 107 -11.78 6.18 7.78
N LYS A 108 -12.12 5.12 7.05
CA LYS A 108 -13.33 5.06 6.21
C LYS A 108 -14.51 4.37 6.90
N ASP A 109 -14.34 3.97 8.15
CA ASP A 109 -15.33 3.28 9.00
C ASP A 109 -16.04 2.12 8.27
N LYS A 110 -15.24 1.17 7.75
CA LYS A 110 -15.78 0.04 6.98
C LYS A 110 -14.94 -1.22 7.08
N PHE A 111 -15.60 -2.35 6.84
CA PHE A 111 -14.94 -3.65 6.72
C PHE A 111 -14.48 -3.92 5.29
N ILE A 112 -13.33 -4.58 5.17
CA ILE A 112 -12.72 -4.95 3.90
C ILE A 112 -12.30 -6.41 4.00
N ILE A 113 -12.67 -7.22 3.01
CA ILE A 113 -12.22 -8.61 2.92
C ILE A 113 -11.34 -8.80 1.68
N GLY A 114 -10.14 -9.33 1.90
CA GLY A 114 -9.20 -9.64 0.83
C GLY A 114 -8.88 -11.11 0.73
N PHE A 115 -8.83 -11.58 -0.51
CA PHE A 115 -8.42 -12.91 -0.87
C PHE A 115 -7.15 -12.82 -1.70
N ARG A 116 -6.21 -13.73 -1.43
CA ARG A 116 -5.00 -13.91 -2.24
C ARG A 116 -4.89 -15.39 -2.57
N GLY A 117 -4.74 -15.71 -3.84
CA GLY A 117 -4.34 -17.04 -4.28
C GLY A 117 -2.98 -17.41 -3.71
N THR A 118 -2.83 -18.65 -3.23
CA THR A 118 -1.61 -19.15 -2.63
C THR A 118 -1.23 -20.42 -3.36
N LYS A 119 -0.01 -20.45 -3.90
CA LYS A 119 0.46 -21.41 -4.92
C LYS A 119 0.07 -21.03 -6.34
#